data_AF-A0AAD7JXM1-F1
#
_entry.id   AF-A0AAD7JXM1-F1
#
_cell.length_a   1.000
_cell.length_b   1.000
_cell.length_c   1.000
_cell.angle_alpha   90.00
_cell.angle_beta   90.00
_cell.angle_gamma   90.00
#
_symmetry.space_group_name_H-M   'P 1'
#
loop_
_entity.id
_entity.type
_entity.pdbx_description
1 polymer ?
#
loop_
_entity_poly.entity_id
_entity_poly.type
_entity_poly.pdbx_seq_one_letter_code
_entity_poly.pdbx_strand_id
1 'polypeptide(L)' 'SSASNGHVERGNRTIIEGTRTQLEESGLDRRWWCEAAAAHAYVRSFIPSSRHPDIVPWMAWFKQK' A
#
# COMPACT_ATOMS: atom_id res chain seq x y z
N SER A 1 7.90 21.82 -2.97
CA SER A 1 7.43 20.63 -2.24
C SER A 1 8.65 19.88 -1.71
N SER A 2 8.69 19.47 -0.44
CA SER A 2 9.87 18.84 0.18
C SER A 2 9.96 17.35 -0.22
N ALA A 3 11.15 16.74 -0.11
CA ALA A 3 11.35 15.32 -0.39
C ALA A 3 10.48 14.40 0.49
N SER A 4 10.21 14.82 1.73
CA SER A 4 9.31 14.13 2.67
C SER A 4 7.87 14.15 2.15
N ASN A 5 7.38 15.30 1.69
CA ASN A 5 6.02 15.39 1.14
C ASN A 5 5.87 14.53 -0.12
N GLY A 6 6.87 14.55 -1.01
CA GLY A 6 6.86 13.68 -2.19
C GLY A 6 6.86 12.18 -1.86
N HIS A 7 7.44 11.78 -0.72
CA HIS A 7 7.37 10.39 -0.24
C HIS A 7 5.94 10.02 0.18
N VAL A 8 5.29 10.88 0.97
CA VAL A 8 3.90 10.71 1.41
C VAL A 8 2.94 10.69 0.23
N GLU A 9 3.08 11.60 -0.72
CA GLU A 9 2.22 11.68 -1.90
C GLU A 9 2.25 10.40 -2.74
N ARG A 10 3.43 9.80 -2.93
CA ARG A 10 3.56 8.51 -3.63
C ARG A 10 2.91 7.36 -2.85
N GLY A 11 3.10 7.32 -1.54
CA GLY A 11 2.46 6.33 -0.68
C GLY A 11 0.93 6.40 -0.77
N ASN A 12 0.37 7.61 -0.63
CA ASN A 12 -1.07 7.84 -0.74
C ASN A 12 -1.60 7.43 -2.12
N ARG A 13 -0.88 7.75 -3.20
CA ARG A 13 -1.25 7.35 -4.56
C ARG A 13 -1.29 5.83 -4.71
N THR A 14 -0.27 5.12 -4.22
CA THR A 14 -0.24 3.64 -4.26
C THR A 14 -1.45 3.03 -3.56
N ILE A 15 -1.83 3.51 -2.38
CA ILE A 15 -2.99 2.99 -1.66
C ILE A 15 -4.29 3.26 -2.43
N ILE A 16 -4.48 4.49 -2.92
CA ILE A 16 -5.71 4.87 -3.63
C ILE A 16 -5.85 4.10 -4.94
N GLU A 17 -4.79 4.01 -5.75
CA GLU A 17 -4.81 3.27 -7.01
C GLU A 17 -5.05 1.77 -6.77
N GLY A 18 -4.33 1.17 -5.82
CA GLY A 18 -4.49 -0.25 -5.48
C GLY A 18 -5.86 -0.60 -4.90
N THR A 19 -6.48 0.32 -4.17
CA THR A 19 -7.87 0.16 -3.69
C THR A 19 -8.85 0.13 -4.85
N ARG A 20 -8.72 1.08 -5.79
CA ARG A 20 -9.57 1.16 -6.97
C ARG A 20 -9.44 -0.07 -7.84
N THR A 21 -8.21 -0.52 -8.11
CA THR A 21 -7.95 -1.73 -8.89
C THR A 21 -8.58 -2.94 -8.23
N GLN A 22 -8.44 -3.15 -6.92
CA GLN A 22 -9.07 -4.27 -6.24
C GLN A 22 -10.59 -4.26 -6.34
N LEU A 23 -11.24 -3.11 -6.18
CA LEU A 23 -12.69 -3.01 -6.29
C LEU A 23 -13.17 -3.30 -7.72
N GLU A 24 -12.49 -2.74 -8.72
CA GLU A 24 -12.83 -2.94 -10.13
C GLU A 24 -12.67 -4.42 -10.52
N GLU A 25 -11.52 -5.03 -10.22
CA GLU A 25 -11.20 -6.41 -10.59
C GLU A 25 -12.06 -7.44 -9.84
N SER A 26 -12.49 -7.13 -8.61
CA SER A 26 -13.37 -8.01 -7.83
C SER A 26 -14.86 -7.86 -8.16
N GLY A 27 -15.25 -6.81 -8.89
CA GLY A 27 -16.65 -6.47 -9.15
C GLY A 27 -17.42 -6.03 -7.90
N LEU A 28 -16.72 -5.64 -6.82
CA LEU A 28 -17.35 -5.19 -5.58
C LEU A 28 -17.79 -3.73 -5.65
N ASP A 29 -18.89 -3.41 -4.99
CA ASP A 29 -19.38 -2.04 -4.87
C ASP A 29 -18.38 -1.15 -4.12
N ARG A 30 -18.33 0.14 -4.49
CA ARG A 30 -17.52 1.17 -3.82
C ARG A 30 -17.77 1.30 -2.31
N ARG A 31 -18.90 0.83 -1.79
CA ARG A 31 -19.16 0.76 -0.34
C ARG A 31 -18.10 -0.04 0.41
N TRP A 32 -17.41 -0.97 -0.26
CA TRP A 32 -16.30 -1.76 0.27
C TRP A 32 -14.93 -1.05 0.21
N TRP A 33 -14.91 0.27 0.00
CA TRP A 33 -13.67 1.03 -0.14
C TRP A 33 -12.73 0.87 1.05
N CYS A 34 -13.27 0.92 2.27
CA CYS A 34 -12.48 0.82 3.49
C CYS A 34 -11.80 -0.54 3.60
N GLU A 35 -12.53 -1.61 3.30
CA GLU A 35 -12.05 -2.99 3.33
C GLU A 35 -11.02 -3.24 2.24
N ALA A 36 -11.26 -2.76 1.01
CA ALA A 36 -10.31 -2.86 -0.10
C ALA A 36 -9.02 -2.07 0.17
N ALA A 37 -9.12 -0.89 0.78
CA ALA A 37 -7.95 -0.10 1.17
C ALA A 37 -7.15 -0.77 2.29
N ALA A 38 -7.83 -1.32 3.30
CA ALA A 38 -7.19 -2.07 4.38
C ALA A 38 -6.50 -3.33 3.85
N ALA A 39 -7.17 -4.09 2.98
CA ALA A 39 -6.61 -5.26 2.33
C ALA A 39 -5.38 -4.90 1.47
N HIS A 40 -5.48 -3.82 0.68
CA HIS A 40 -4.35 -3.32 -0.10
C HIS A 40 -3.14 -3.02 0.77
N ALA A 41 -3.36 -2.22 1.82
CA ALA A 41 -2.30 -1.78 2.73
C ALA A 41 -1.65 -2.98 3.43
N TYR A 42 -2.46 -3.92 3.90
CA TYR A 42 -1.99 -5.16 4.53
C TYR A 42 -1.09 -5.94 3.58
N VAL A 43 -1.57 -6.29 2.38
CA VAL A 43 -0.77 -7.02 1.37
C VAL A 43 0.50 -6.25 1.02
N ARG A 44 0.40 -4.93 0.83
CA ARG A 44 1.55 -4.09 0.48
C ARG A 44 2.63 -4.09 1.57
N SER A 45 2.28 -4.25 2.85
CA SER A 45 3.25 -4.36 3.94
C SER A 45 4.14 -5.61 3.86
N PHE A 46 3.74 -6.64 3.11
CA PHE A 46 4.54 -7.85 2.91
C PHE A 46 5.35 -7.86 1.60
N ILE A 47 5.08 -6.91 0.69
CA ILE A 47 5.74 -6.85 -0.61
C ILE A 47 6.90 -5.86 -0.54
N PRO A 48 8.15 -6.29 -0.83
CA PRO A 48 9.28 -5.38 -0.91
C PRO A 48 9.06 -4.23 -1.90
N SER A 49 9.78 -3.13 -1.70
CA SER A 49 9.75 -2.02 -2.66
C SER A 49 10.99 -2.08 -3.54
N SER A 50 10.94 -1.51 -4.74
CA SER A 50 12.12 -1.40 -5.60
C SER A 50 13.28 -0.64 -4.94
N ARG A 51 13.00 0.23 -3.97
CA ARG A 51 14.02 0.93 -3.18
C ARG A 51 14.72 0.03 -2.16
N HIS A 52 14.02 -0.98 -1.66
CA HIS A 52 14.51 -1.91 -0.64
C HIS A 52 14.01 -3.33 -1.00
N PRO A 53 14.63 -3.98 -2.01
CA PRO A 53 14.15 -5.25 -2.56
C PRO A 53 14.29 -6.41 -1.57
N ASP A 54 15.29 -6.35 -0.68
CA ASP A 54 15.61 -7.42 0.27
C ASP A 54 14.90 -7.25 1.63
N ILE A 55 14.07 -6.22 1.78
CA ILE A 55 13.43 -5.88 3.05
C ILE A 55 11.93 -5.92 2.88
N VAL A 56 11.30 -6.82 3.62
CA VAL A 56 9.84 -6.83 3.81
C VAL A 56 9.47 -5.69 4.78
N PRO A 57 8.61 -4.72 4.38
CA PRO A 57 8.28 -3.56 5.20
C PRO A 57 7.76 -3.93 6.60
N TRP A 58 6.94 -4.98 6.68
CA TRP A 58 6.43 -5.47 7.94
C TRP A 58 7.61 -5.93 8.84
N MET A 59 8.49 -6.82 8.41
CA MET A 59 9.68 -7.21 9.21
C MET A 59 10.49 -6.00 9.71
N ALA A 60 10.72 -5.00 8.85
CA ALA A 60 11.41 -3.76 9.24
C ALA A 60 10.65 -2.96 10.32
N TRP A 61 9.32 -2.94 10.27
CA TRP A 61 8.46 -2.18 11.18
C TRP A 61 8.45 -2.74 12.61
N PHE A 62 8.30 -4.05 12.83
CA PHE A 62 8.46 -4.63 14.20
C PHE A 62 9.90 -5.10 14.48
N LYS A 63 10.89 -4.66 13.70
CA LYS A 63 12.32 -4.92 13.92
C LYS A 63 12.65 -6.41 14.07
N GLN A 64 11.89 -7.29 13.43
CA GLN A 64 12.24 -8.69 13.33
C GLN A 64 13.34 -8.79 12.27
N LYS A 65 14.56 -9.11 12.72
CA LYS A 65 15.76 -9.27 11.89
C LYS A 65 16.06 -10.74 11.70
#